data_AF-A0A9W9Y4F8-F1
#
_entry.id   AF-A0A9W9Y4F8-F1
#
_cell.length_a   1.000
_cell.length_b   1.000
_cell.length_c   1.000
_cell.angle_alpha   90.00
_cell.angle_beta   90.00
_cell.angle_gamma   90.00
#
_symmetry.space_group_name_H-M   'P 1'
#
loop_
_entity.id
_entity.type
_entity.pdbx_description
1 polymer ?
#
loop_
_entity_poly.entity_id
_entity_poly.type
_entity_poly.pdbx_seq_one_letter_code
_entity_poly.pdbx_strand_id
1 'polypeptide(L)'
;MRHVAEATQTPLETLYETIGWPLNHKYGHAHDAFKISITNPNVWDEITFPNDAVKSELQQYISSKLTPHPTKVRADIEVTCFGYDGIDAVKDALRTAEADNTPENQIKVRLVAPPLYVLASQCLDKTLGVKLLEAAIVKIEERIKANGGSCTVKMAPKAVTEHDDAILQELMEKRERENTQVSGDEDSESDEGVPE
;
A
#
# COMPACT_ATOMS: atom_id res chain seq x y z
N MET A 1 12.69 -23.75 -13.09
CA MET A 1 13.38 -24.72 -14.00
C MET A 1 12.47 -25.87 -14.41
N ARG A 2 11.90 -26.69 -13.50
CA ARG A 2 11.00 -27.79 -13.91
C ARG A 2 9.79 -27.33 -14.73
N HIS A 3 9.10 -26.28 -14.29
CA HIS A 3 7.95 -25.72 -15.03
C HIS A 3 8.31 -25.25 -16.44
N VAL A 4 9.45 -24.57 -16.57
CA VAL A 4 9.97 -24.10 -17.87
C VAL A 4 10.32 -25.29 -18.75
N ALA A 5 10.97 -26.33 -18.21
CA ALA A 5 11.31 -27.55 -18.95
C ALA A 5 10.08 -28.28 -19.53
N GLU A 6 9.00 -28.34 -18.75
CA GLU A 6 7.73 -28.94 -19.18
C GLU A 6 7.05 -28.08 -20.26
N ALA A 7 7.09 -26.75 -20.14
CA ALA A 7 6.51 -25.82 -21.10
C ALA A 7 7.27 -25.79 -22.44
N THR A 8 8.59 -25.88 -22.41
CA THR A 8 9.44 -25.79 -23.61
C THR A 8 9.92 -27.14 -24.13
N GLN A 9 9.40 -28.24 -23.58
CA GLN A 9 9.76 -29.64 -23.92
C GLN A 9 11.28 -29.88 -24.01
N THR A 10 12.05 -29.20 -23.16
CA THR A 10 13.51 -29.24 -23.17
C THR A 10 14.00 -30.05 -21.98
N PRO A 11 15.04 -30.90 -22.14
CA PRO A 11 15.58 -31.66 -21.02
C PRO A 11 16.05 -30.76 -19.88
N LEU A 12 15.65 -31.11 -18.66
CA LEU A 12 15.92 -30.33 -17.45
C LEU A 12 17.42 -30.17 -17.19
N GLU A 13 18.21 -31.21 -17.50
CA GLU A 13 19.67 -31.22 -17.35
C GLU A 13 20.32 -30.10 -18.16
N THR A 14 20.00 -29.99 -19.45
CA THR A 14 20.52 -28.94 -20.34
C THR A 14 20.18 -27.53 -19.84
N LEU A 15 19.01 -27.33 -19.22
CA LEU A 15 18.63 -26.04 -18.64
C LEU A 15 19.46 -25.72 -17.39
N TYR A 16 19.82 -26.71 -16.57
CA TYR A 16 20.70 -26.49 -15.43
C TYR A 16 22.15 -26.24 -15.86
N GLU A 17 22.65 -26.96 -16.86
CA GLU A 17 24.00 -26.78 -17.40
C GLU A 17 24.20 -25.38 -18.00
N THR A 18 23.22 -24.91 -18.79
CA THR A 18 23.32 -23.66 -19.54
C THR A 18 22.98 -22.42 -18.71
N ILE A 19 22.03 -22.52 -17.77
CA ILE A 19 21.50 -21.36 -17.02
C ILE A 19 21.82 -21.50 -15.53
N GLY A 20 21.48 -22.63 -14.93
CA GLY A 20 21.56 -22.83 -13.48
C GLY A 20 22.98 -22.77 -12.91
N TRP A 21 23.90 -23.58 -13.44
CA TRP A 21 25.27 -23.66 -12.92
C TRP A 21 26.11 -22.40 -13.16
N PRO A 22 26.05 -21.74 -14.32
CA PRO A 22 26.76 -20.46 -14.52
C PRO A 22 26.27 -19.37 -13.56
N LEU A 23 24.95 -19.25 -13.36
CA LEU A 23 24.38 -18.31 -12.38
C LEU A 23 24.84 -18.64 -10.96
N ASN A 24 24.88 -19.92 -10.60
CA ASN A 24 25.31 -20.36 -9.28
C ASN A 24 26.79 -20.09 -9.03
N HIS A 25 27.65 -20.28 -10.03
CA HIS A 25 29.08 -19.96 -9.93
C HIS A 25 29.34 -18.46 -9.78
N LYS A 26 28.57 -17.62 -10.47
CA LYS A 26 28.76 -16.16 -10.46
C LYS A 26 28.23 -15.48 -9.20
N TYR A 27 27.06 -15.89 -8.71
CA TYR A 27 26.37 -15.24 -7.60
C TYR A 27 26.34 -16.10 -6.31
N GLY A 28 27.00 -17.27 -6.32
CA GLY A 28 26.98 -18.24 -5.22
C GLY A 28 25.68 -19.06 -5.14
N HIS A 29 24.54 -18.40 -5.34
CA HIS A 29 23.22 -19.01 -5.38
C HIS A 29 22.43 -18.55 -6.61
N ALA A 30 21.97 -19.51 -7.43
CA ALA A 30 21.14 -19.22 -8.61
C ALA A 30 19.84 -18.47 -8.24
N HIS A 31 19.30 -18.70 -7.04
CA HIS A 31 18.11 -18.02 -6.55
C HIS A 31 18.31 -16.52 -6.35
N ASP A 32 19.47 -16.10 -5.84
CA ASP A 32 19.74 -14.68 -5.63
C ASP A 32 19.99 -13.97 -6.97
N ALA A 33 20.60 -14.66 -7.93
CA ALA A 33 20.70 -14.18 -9.30
C ALA A 33 19.32 -13.98 -9.96
N PHE A 34 18.35 -14.87 -9.69
CA PHE A 34 16.96 -14.70 -10.16
C PHE A 34 16.22 -13.54 -9.50
N LYS A 35 16.55 -13.16 -8.25
CA LYS A 35 16.00 -11.96 -7.64
C LYS A 35 16.57 -10.70 -8.28
N ILE A 36 17.89 -10.66 -8.47
CA ILE A 36 18.58 -9.52 -9.07
C ILE A 36 18.12 -9.32 -10.51
N SER A 37 17.79 -10.40 -11.22
CA SER A 37 17.37 -10.33 -12.62
C SER A 37 16.01 -9.64 -12.84
N ILE A 38 15.21 -9.47 -11.78
CA ILE A 38 13.95 -8.69 -11.82
C ILE A 38 14.26 -7.19 -11.88
N THR A 39 15.23 -6.72 -11.10
CA THR A 39 15.62 -5.32 -11.05
C THR A 39 16.63 -4.96 -12.15
N ASN A 40 17.48 -5.92 -12.53
CA ASN A 40 18.57 -5.73 -13.50
C ASN A 40 18.57 -6.84 -14.56
N PRO A 41 18.08 -6.59 -15.79
CA PRO A 41 18.04 -7.60 -16.84
C PRO A 41 19.45 -8.03 -17.33
N ASN A 42 20.51 -7.29 -16.99
CA ASN A 42 21.90 -7.57 -17.38
C ASN A 42 22.43 -8.91 -16.82
N VAL A 43 21.75 -9.52 -15.85
CA VAL A 43 22.11 -10.85 -15.32
C VAL A 43 22.04 -11.93 -16.42
N TRP A 44 21.26 -11.69 -17.47
CA TRP A 44 21.05 -12.63 -18.57
C TRP A 44 22.02 -12.46 -19.75
N ASP A 45 22.86 -11.41 -19.77
CA ASP A 45 23.71 -11.09 -20.93
C ASP A 45 24.88 -12.05 -21.13
N GLU A 46 25.35 -12.67 -20.04
CA GLU A 46 26.44 -13.66 -20.09
C GLU A 46 25.94 -15.10 -20.29
N ILE A 47 24.62 -15.29 -20.41
CA ILE A 47 24.02 -16.62 -20.47
C ILE A 47 23.58 -16.90 -21.90
N THR A 48 24.07 -18.02 -22.45
CA THR A 48 23.65 -18.49 -23.76
C THR A 48 22.39 -19.34 -23.60
N PHE A 49 21.24 -18.79 -23.97
CA PHE A 49 19.98 -19.52 -23.94
C PHE A 49 19.89 -20.48 -25.13
N PRO A 50 19.49 -21.74 -24.93
CA PRO A 50 19.33 -22.70 -26.03
C PRO A 50 18.10 -22.39 -26.91
N ASN A 51 17.11 -21.66 -26.41
CA ASN A 51 15.92 -21.27 -27.17
C ASN A 51 15.35 -19.95 -26.64
N ASP A 52 14.89 -19.04 -27.51
CA ASP A 52 14.32 -17.75 -27.10
C ASP A 52 12.98 -17.93 -26.36
N ALA A 53 12.23 -18.99 -26.70
CA ALA A 53 11.03 -19.39 -25.97
C ALA A 53 11.32 -19.75 -24.49
N VAL A 54 12.47 -20.39 -24.21
CA VAL A 54 12.90 -20.69 -22.84
C VAL A 54 13.21 -19.42 -22.07
N LYS A 55 13.83 -18.43 -22.72
CA LYS A 55 14.15 -17.15 -22.12
C LYS A 55 12.89 -16.39 -21.71
N SER A 56 11.92 -16.26 -22.62
CA SER A 56 10.65 -15.59 -22.35
C SER A 56 9.86 -16.27 -21.24
N GLU A 57 9.72 -17.60 -21.30
CA GLU A 57 8.96 -18.37 -20.32
C GLU A 57 9.63 -18.34 -18.93
N LEU A 58 10.97 -18.43 -18.90
CA LEU A 58 11.72 -18.32 -17.65
C LEU A 58 11.60 -16.93 -17.04
N GLN A 59 11.71 -15.87 -17.84
CA GLN A 59 11.55 -14.49 -17.37
C GLN A 59 10.14 -14.23 -16.86
N GLN A 60 9.11 -14.71 -17.56
CA GLN A 60 7.72 -14.62 -17.12
C GLN A 60 7.47 -15.42 -15.83
N TYR A 61 8.04 -16.62 -15.72
CA TYR A 61 7.90 -17.43 -14.51
C TYR A 61 8.63 -16.80 -13.32
N ILE A 62 9.82 -16.24 -13.54
CA ILE A 62 10.57 -15.52 -12.50
C ILE A 62 9.82 -14.27 -12.08
N SER A 63 9.35 -13.44 -13.02
CA SER A 63 8.60 -12.23 -12.69
C SER A 63 7.30 -12.56 -11.96
N SER A 64 6.56 -13.60 -12.38
CA SER A 64 5.33 -14.01 -11.68
C SER A 64 5.59 -14.53 -10.27
N LYS A 65 6.68 -15.29 -10.06
CA LYS A 65 6.90 -16.03 -8.81
C LYS A 65 7.79 -15.31 -7.78
N LEU A 66 8.68 -14.43 -8.24
CA LEU A 66 9.70 -13.77 -7.42
C LEU A 66 9.49 -12.25 -7.32
N THR A 67 8.62 -11.64 -8.15
CA THR A 67 8.28 -10.22 -7.95
C THR A 67 7.52 -10.10 -6.63
N PRO A 68 7.98 -9.24 -5.71
CA PRO A 68 7.26 -9.01 -4.47
C PRO A 68 5.86 -8.49 -4.80
N HIS A 69 4.84 -9.14 -4.25
CA HIS A 69 3.49 -8.64 -4.38
C HIS A 69 3.40 -7.24 -3.77
N PRO A 70 2.69 -6.29 -4.42
CA PRO A 70 2.55 -4.94 -3.92
C PRO A 70 1.96 -4.98 -2.51
N THR A 71 2.71 -4.42 -1.57
CA THR A 71 2.31 -4.37 -0.17
C THR A 71 1.57 -3.07 0.09
N LYS A 72 0.41 -3.16 0.74
CA LYS A 72 -0.32 -1.99 1.20
C LYS A 72 0.37 -1.46 2.46
N VAL A 73 0.64 -0.17 2.50
CA VAL A 73 1.14 0.55 3.68
C VAL A 73 0.04 1.49 4.15
N ARG A 74 -0.23 1.47 5.45
CA ARG A 74 -1.30 2.25 6.06
C ARG A 74 -0.77 3.08 7.23
N ALA A 75 -1.30 4.29 7.37
CA ALA A 75 -1.14 5.13 8.55
C ALA A 75 -2.50 5.68 9.00
N ASP A 76 -2.71 5.79 10.31
CA ASP A 76 -3.91 6.38 10.89
C ASP A 76 -3.55 7.71 11.55
N ILE A 77 -4.22 8.76 11.12
CA ILE A 77 -4.02 10.12 11.63
C ILE A 77 -5.33 10.68 12.18
N GLU A 78 -5.20 11.44 13.25
CA GLU A 78 -6.26 12.24 13.82
C GLU A 78 -5.99 13.70 13.44
N VAL A 79 -6.89 14.31 12.67
CA VAL A 79 -6.74 15.69 12.23
C VAL A 79 -7.87 16.52 12.83
N THR A 80 -7.50 17.55 13.58
CA THR A 80 -8.43 18.47 14.22
C THR A 80 -8.11 19.89 13.82
N CYS A 81 -9.12 20.69 13.52
CA CYS A 81 -8.97 22.11 13.29
C CYS A 81 -10.19 22.85 13.85
N PHE A 82 -9.95 23.78 14.78
CA PHE A 82 -10.99 24.54 15.48
C PHE A 82 -11.22 25.94 14.89
N GLY A 83 -10.52 26.28 13.80
CA GLY A 83 -10.71 27.54 13.08
C GLY A 83 -12.05 27.60 12.35
N TYR A 84 -12.48 28.81 12.02
CA TYR A 84 -13.72 29.07 11.28
C TYR A 84 -13.74 28.34 9.92
N ASP A 85 -12.60 28.28 9.23
CA ASP A 85 -12.40 27.54 7.98
C ASP A 85 -11.74 26.15 8.20
N GLY A 86 -11.94 25.56 9.38
CA GLY A 86 -11.21 24.35 9.78
C GLY A 86 -11.47 23.14 8.88
N ILE A 87 -12.68 23.01 8.34
CA ILE A 87 -13.04 21.90 7.44
C ILE A 87 -12.29 22.02 6.11
N ASP A 88 -12.19 23.22 5.56
CA ASP A 88 -11.52 23.45 4.28
C ASP A 88 -9.99 23.37 4.43
N ALA A 89 -9.45 23.83 5.57
CA ALA A 89 -8.07 23.60 5.96
C ALA A 89 -7.71 22.09 6.01
N VAL A 90 -8.60 21.26 6.56
CA VAL A 90 -8.40 19.80 6.61
C VAL A 90 -8.45 19.19 5.22
N LYS A 91 -9.43 19.56 4.40
CA LYS A 91 -9.53 19.06 3.01
C LYS A 91 -8.30 19.43 2.19
N ASP A 92 -7.81 20.67 2.28
CA ASP A 92 -6.64 21.12 1.53
C ASP A 92 -5.36 20.42 1.99
N ALA A 93 -5.20 20.21 3.30
CA ALA A 93 -4.07 19.45 3.83
C ALA A 93 -4.08 18.00 3.30
N LEU A 94 -5.24 17.33 3.33
CA LEU A 94 -5.36 15.96 2.82
C LEU A 94 -5.16 15.88 1.29
N ARG A 95 -5.65 16.85 0.52
CA ARG A 95 -5.40 16.93 -0.93
C ARG A 95 -3.92 17.05 -1.27
N THR A 96 -3.13 17.73 -0.44
CA THR A 96 -1.69 17.87 -0.70
C THR A 96 -0.94 16.54 -0.55
N ALA A 97 -1.39 15.67 0.34
CA ALA A 97 -0.86 14.31 0.43
C ALA A 97 -1.20 13.46 -0.80
N GLU A 98 -2.36 13.67 -1.43
CA GLU A 98 -2.73 12.99 -2.68
C GLU A 98 -2.03 13.60 -3.92
N ALA A 99 -1.57 14.85 -3.85
CA ALA A 99 -0.88 15.51 -4.95
C ALA A 99 0.56 15.00 -5.15
N ASP A 100 1.19 14.47 -4.09
CA ASP A 100 2.53 13.86 -4.15
C ASP A 100 2.53 12.42 -4.74
N ASN A 101 1.42 12.02 -5.36
CA ASN A 101 1.28 10.68 -5.95
C ASN A 101 2.25 10.47 -7.12
N THR A 102 2.98 9.37 -7.06
CA THR A 102 3.78 8.87 -8.19
C THR A 102 3.02 7.72 -8.85
N PRO A 103 3.28 7.39 -10.14
CA PRO A 103 2.57 6.31 -10.83
C PRO A 103 2.73 4.95 -10.14
N GLU A 104 3.83 4.73 -9.41
CA GLU A 104 4.09 3.50 -8.65
C GLU A 104 3.54 3.54 -7.21
N ASN A 105 3.32 4.73 -6.64
CA ASN A 105 2.86 4.90 -5.25
C ASN A 105 1.71 5.91 -5.21
N GLN A 106 0.48 5.38 -5.16
CA GLN A 106 -0.74 6.18 -4.99
C GLN A 106 -1.22 6.14 -3.54
N ILE A 107 -1.17 7.30 -2.88
CA ILE A 107 -1.76 7.56 -1.58
C ILE A 107 -3.25 7.87 -1.78
N LYS A 108 -4.11 7.17 -1.03
CA LYS A 108 -5.56 7.41 -0.95
C LYS A 108 -5.92 7.69 0.50
N VAL A 109 -6.62 8.78 0.74
CA VAL A 109 -7.13 9.12 2.07
C VAL A 109 -8.58 8.68 2.20
N ARG A 110 -8.92 8.04 3.33
CA ARG A 110 -10.29 7.65 3.68
C ARG A 110 -10.65 8.17 5.06
N LEU A 111 -11.86 8.69 5.20
CA LEU A 111 -12.44 9.04 6.49
C LEU A 111 -13.03 7.78 7.13
N VAL A 112 -12.67 7.49 8.38
CA VAL A 112 -13.32 6.42 9.17
C VAL A 112 -14.43 7.02 10.01
N ALA A 113 -14.10 8.08 10.75
CA ALA A 113 -15.02 8.87 11.55
C ALA A 113 -14.36 10.22 11.80
N PRO A 114 -15.08 11.35 11.91
CA PRO A 114 -14.46 12.58 12.42
C PRO A 114 -13.94 12.32 13.85
N PRO A 115 -12.69 12.65 14.24
CA PRO A 115 -11.57 13.28 13.51
C PRO A 115 -10.49 12.30 12.95
N LEU A 116 -10.79 11.00 12.85
CA LEU A 116 -9.92 9.90 12.40
C LEU A 116 -9.94 9.67 10.88
N TYR A 117 -8.78 9.82 10.27
CA TYR A 117 -8.50 9.56 8.85
C TYR A 117 -7.47 8.44 8.69
N VAL A 118 -7.61 7.68 7.61
CA VAL A 118 -6.72 6.59 7.24
C VAL A 118 -6.09 6.90 5.90
N LEU A 119 -4.75 6.87 5.85
CA LEU A 119 -3.98 6.96 4.62
C LEU A 119 -3.57 5.55 4.22
N ALA A 120 -3.89 5.17 2.99
CA ALA A 120 -3.47 3.90 2.41
C ALA A 120 -2.66 4.16 1.14
N SER A 121 -1.50 3.52 1.02
CA SER A 121 -0.66 3.54 -0.18
C SER A 121 -0.34 2.12 -0.61
N GLN A 122 -0.37 1.86 -1.91
CA GLN A 122 0.13 0.60 -2.48
C GLN A 122 1.54 0.82 -3.00
N CYS A 123 2.50 0.01 -2.53
CA CYS A 123 3.92 0.18 -2.83
C CYS A 123 4.55 -1.21 -3.07
N LEU A 124 5.47 -1.34 -4.02
CA LEU A 124 6.29 -2.56 -4.16
C LEU A 124 7.32 -2.66 -3.03
N ASP A 125 7.94 -1.53 -2.69
CA ASP A 125 8.93 -1.44 -1.62
C ASP A 125 8.31 -0.91 -0.31
N LYS A 126 8.39 -1.73 0.73
CA LYS A 126 7.90 -1.40 2.08
C LYS A 126 8.61 -0.18 2.66
N THR A 127 9.93 -0.09 2.51
CA THR A 127 10.74 0.98 3.12
C THR A 127 10.52 2.33 2.43
N LEU A 128 10.43 2.34 1.11
CA LEU A 128 10.11 3.55 0.33
C LEU A 128 8.67 4.01 0.60
N GLY A 129 7.73 3.06 0.68
CA GLY A 129 6.33 3.36 1.01
C GLY A 129 6.16 4.02 2.37
N VAL A 130 6.85 3.52 3.41
CA VAL A 130 6.81 4.11 4.76
C VAL A 130 7.36 5.53 4.75
N LYS A 131 8.50 5.77 4.10
CA LYS A 131 9.11 7.12 4.02
C LYS A 131 8.23 8.13 3.30
N LEU A 132 7.56 7.72 2.22
CA LEU A 132 6.63 8.59 1.49
C LEU A 132 5.43 8.99 2.36
N LEU A 133 4.83 8.03 3.07
CA LEU A 133 3.75 8.29 4.01
C LEU A 133 4.20 9.20 5.17
N GLU A 134 5.39 8.99 5.73
CA GLU A 134 5.95 9.88 6.77
C GLU A 134 6.12 11.31 6.25
N ALA A 135 6.68 11.48 5.05
CA ALA A 135 6.84 12.80 4.43
C ALA A 135 5.48 13.49 4.18
N ALA A 136 4.47 12.73 3.75
CA ALA A 136 3.12 13.24 3.56
C ALA A 136 2.48 13.68 4.89
N ILE A 137 2.67 12.92 5.97
CA ILE A 137 2.16 13.26 7.31
C ILE A 137 2.80 14.56 7.81
N VAL A 138 4.11 14.75 7.62
CA VAL A 138 4.80 16.00 8.00
C VAL A 138 4.22 17.21 7.25
N LYS A 139 3.98 17.08 5.94
CA LYS A 139 3.35 18.15 5.14
C LYS A 139 1.92 18.48 5.60
N ILE A 140 1.13 17.45 5.95
CA ILE A 140 -0.21 17.65 6.53
C ILE A 140 -0.10 18.40 7.86
N GLU A 141 0.82 18.00 8.73
CA GLU A 141 1.02 18.61 10.04
C GLU A 141 1.41 20.10 9.92
N GLU A 142 2.32 20.45 8.99
CA GLU A 142 2.71 21.83 8.72
C GLU A 142 1.53 22.69 8.24
N ARG A 143 0.73 22.19 7.30
CA ARG A 143 -0.45 22.91 6.79
C ARG A 143 -1.54 23.07 7.85
N ILE A 144 -1.78 22.03 8.64
CA ILE A 144 -2.80 22.06 9.70
C ILE A 144 -2.40 23.01 10.83
N LYS A 145 -1.12 23.02 11.21
CA LYS A 145 -0.59 23.98 12.20
C LYS A 145 -0.69 25.42 11.73
N ALA A 146 -0.43 25.69 10.44
CA ALA A 146 -0.57 27.04 9.87
C ALA A 146 -2.00 27.58 10.00
N ASN A 147 -3.00 26.69 9.94
CA ASN A 147 -4.42 27.03 10.05
C ASN A 147 -4.97 26.88 11.49
N GLY A 148 -4.10 26.72 12.50
CA GLY A 148 -4.51 26.64 13.92
C GLY A 148 -5.13 25.30 14.33
N GLY A 149 -4.90 24.23 13.57
CA GLY A 149 -5.27 22.87 13.93
C GLY A 149 -4.13 22.05 14.51
N SER A 150 -4.43 20.79 14.86
CA SER A 150 -3.44 19.80 15.32
C SER A 150 -3.63 18.45 14.61
N CYS A 151 -2.51 17.77 14.33
CA CYS A 151 -2.48 16.43 13.74
C CYS A 151 -1.78 15.48 14.72
N THR A 152 -2.44 14.37 15.09
CA THR A 152 -1.89 13.33 15.96
C THR A 152 -1.87 11.99 15.22
N VAL A 153 -0.71 11.36 15.11
CA VAL A 153 -0.58 10.04 14.48
C VAL A 153 -0.97 8.96 15.51
N LYS A 154 -2.07 8.23 15.26
CA LYS A 154 -2.49 7.09 16.09
C LYS A 154 -1.72 5.83 15.74
N MET A 155 -1.56 5.58 14.44
CA MET A 155 -0.81 4.46 13.92
C MET A 155 0.20 4.94 12.90
N ALA A 156 1.48 4.78 13.24
CA ALA A 156 2.58 5.07 12.34
C ALA A 156 2.49 4.20 11.07
N PRO A 157 3.05 4.66 9.93
CA PRO A 157 2.99 3.94 8.66
C PRO A 157 3.53 2.52 8.78
N LYS A 158 2.65 1.53 8.62
CA LYS A 158 2.97 0.11 8.72
C LYS A 158 2.45 -0.62 7.49
N ALA A 159 3.21 -1.61 7.03
CA ALA A 159 2.72 -2.57 6.04
C ALA A 159 1.58 -3.38 6.64
N VAL A 160 0.43 -3.34 5.99
CA VAL A 160 -0.78 -4.05 6.40
C VAL A 160 -0.95 -5.34 5.60
N THR A 161 -1.48 -6.34 6.27
CA THR A 161 -1.84 -7.63 5.68
C THR A 161 -3.33 -7.64 5.32
N GLU A 162 -3.77 -8.63 4.54
CA GLU A 162 -5.21 -8.79 4.22
C GLU A 162 -6.09 -8.93 5.47
N HIS A 163 -5.55 -9.49 6.56
CA HIS A 163 -6.26 -9.59 7.83
C HIS A 163 -6.49 -8.20 8.47
N ASP A 164 -5.49 -7.32 8.43
CA ASP A 164 -5.61 -5.96 8.97
C ASP A 164 -6.62 -5.12 8.16
N ASP A 165 -6.65 -5.32 6.83
CA ASP A 165 -7.63 -4.69 5.93
C ASP A 165 -9.06 -5.15 6.24
N ALA A 166 -9.28 -6.45 6.52
CA ALA A 166 -10.59 -6.99 6.87
C ALA A 166 -11.10 -6.41 8.20
N ILE A 167 -10.24 -6.35 9.22
CA ILE A 167 -10.58 -5.73 10.52
C ILE A 167 -10.94 -4.25 10.35
N LEU A 168 -10.19 -3.53 9.49
CA LEU A 168 -10.48 -2.13 9.21
C LEU A 168 -11.83 -1.94 8.53
N GLN A 169 -12.14 -2.79 7.56
CA GLN A 169 -13.39 -2.68 6.82
C GLN A 169 -14.60 -2.94 7.73
N GLU A 170 -14.52 -3.92 8.62
CA GLU A 170 -15.54 -4.13 9.66
C GLU A 170 -15.65 -2.92 10.60
N LEU A 171 -14.51 -2.33 11.00
CA LEU A 171 -14.52 -1.12 11.83
C LEU A 171 -15.17 0.06 11.10
N MET A 172 -14.87 0.25 9.81
CA MET A 172 -15.48 1.29 8.97
C MET A 172 -16.98 1.08 8.86
N GLU A 173 -17.44 -0.14 8.56
CA GLU A 173 -18.88 -0.44 8.42
C GLU A 173 -19.62 -0.21 9.74
N LYS A 174 -19.03 -0.63 10.87
CA LYS A 174 -19.62 -0.40 12.19
C LYS A 174 -19.78 1.09 12.49
N ARG A 175 -18.73 1.88 12.22
CA ARG A 175 -18.74 3.34 12.44
C ARG A 175 -19.70 4.06 11.50
N GLU A 176 -19.81 3.61 10.25
CA GLU A 176 -20.75 4.16 9.28
C GLU A 176 -22.20 3.90 9.72
N ARG A 177 -22.50 2.70 10.24
CA ARG A 177 -23.82 2.37 10.79
C ARG A 177 -24.17 3.23 11.99
N GLU A 178 -23.21 3.47 12.89
CA GLU A 178 -23.38 4.38 14.05
C GLU A 178 -23.60 5.84 13.60
N ASN A 179 -22.95 6.28 12.52
CA ASN A 179 -23.07 7.65 12.01
C ASN A 179 -24.35 7.89 11.18
N THR A 180 -24.93 6.84 10.59
CA THR A 180 -26.09 6.95 9.69
C THR A 180 -27.44 7.01 10.45
N GLN A 181 -27.48 6.75 11.75
CA GLN A 181 -28.73 6.55 12.51
C GLN A 181 -28.89 7.43 13.75
N VAL A 182 -28.53 8.71 13.69
CA VAL A 182 -28.96 9.70 14.69
C VAL A 182 -29.92 10.69 14.03
N SER A 183 -31.19 10.30 13.89
CA SER A 183 -32.30 11.22 13.66
C SER A 183 -32.71 11.78 15.02
N GLY A 184 -32.20 12.95 15.37
CA GLY A 184 -32.46 13.60 16.66
C GLY A 184 -33.82 14.31 16.77
N ASP A 185 -34.84 13.83 16.07
CA ASP A 185 -36.13 14.54 15.91
C ASP A 185 -37.36 13.66 16.28
N GLU A 186 -37.20 12.71 17.20
CA GLU A 186 -38.32 11.95 17.81
C GLU A 186 -38.29 12.03 19.36
N ASP A 187 -38.08 13.21 19.95
CA ASP A 187 -38.34 13.44 21.38
C ASP A 187 -38.79 14.89 21.65
N SER A 188 -39.92 15.29 21.06
CA SER A 188 -40.61 16.53 21.39
C SER A 188 -42.12 16.40 21.20
N GLU A 189 -42.79 15.70 22.12
CA GLU A 189 -44.23 15.85 22.47
C GLU A 189 -44.48 14.94 23.70
N SER A 190 -44.34 15.38 24.95
CA SER A 190 -45.41 16.08 25.68
C SER A 190 -44.91 16.52 27.07
N ASP A 191 -44.61 17.81 27.24
CA ASP A 191 -44.58 18.48 28.54
C ASP A 191 -45.47 19.73 28.45
N GLU A 192 -46.78 19.52 28.44
CA GLU A 192 -47.74 20.54 28.88
C GLU A 192 -48.17 20.20 30.30
N GLY A 193 -47.48 20.80 31.27
CA GLY A 193 -47.93 20.81 32.66
C GLY A 193 -49.05 21.80 32.88
N VAL A 194 -49.99 21.47 33.78
CA VAL A 194 -50.50 22.42 34.80
C VAL A 194 -50.77 21.66 36.10
N PRO A 195 -50.20 22.10 37.24
CA PRO A 195 -50.52 21.65 38.59
C PRO A 195 -51.75 22.40 39.18
N GLU A 196 -52.35 21.77 40.20
CA GLU A 196 -53.57 22.10 41.00
C GLU A 196 -54.94 21.75 40.41
#